data_AF-A0A7J2L572-F1
#
_entry.id   AF-A0A7J2L572-F1
#
_cell.length_a   1.000
_cell.length_b   1.000
_cell.length_c   1.000
_cell.angle_alpha   90.00
_cell.angle_beta   90.00
_cell.angle_gamma   90.00
#
_symmetry.space_group_name_H-M   'P 1'
#
loop_
_entity.id
_entity.type
_entity.pdbx_description
1 polymer ?
#
loop_
_entity_poly.entity_id
_entity_poly.type
_entity_poly.pdbx_seq_one_letter_code
_entity_poly.pdbx_strand_id
1 'polypeptide(L)'
;MGEVELKEDIIRPCGTWLKYFGLAMLMQLIAFIVVGIMMVWEIVGLSQQYTTGAISETQFLEQALSIMKKYIIVFVVLIVIVAIVAIITGLKLMPLKDYNILFLISGILIIVVYAIEIASGAYTIYWVKNLTLAELQNISETMSGSPIYSFGVYPTIIAFLLLGIALYMFGNTYSEYEKAKTPGILIIIGAILVMFTIGYLLIMIGLIMAGGALQK
;
A
#
# COMPACT_ATOMS: atom_id res chain seq x y z
N MET A 1 14.07 -35.65 -8.08
CA MET A 1 14.14 -34.31 -8.71
C MET A 1 15.57 -33.84 -8.56
N GLY A 2 16.24 -33.46 -9.65
CA GLY A 2 17.62 -32.96 -9.57
C GLY A 2 17.69 -31.75 -8.64
N GLU A 3 18.77 -31.62 -7.87
CA GLU A 3 19.01 -30.45 -7.03
C GLU A 3 19.01 -29.20 -7.93
N VAL A 4 17.99 -28.35 -7.78
CA VAL A 4 17.96 -27.06 -8.43
C VAL A 4 18.94 -26.17 -7.68
N GLU A 5 20.03 -25.79 -8.34
CA GLU A 5 21.01 -24.87 -7.78
C GLU A 5 20.35 -23.50 -7.49
N LEU A 6 20.42 -23.08 -6.22
CA LEU A 6 19.89 -21.80 -5.78
C LEU A 6 20.83 -20.68 -6.21
N LYS A 7 20.28 -19.71 -6.94
CA LYS A 7 21.02 -18.58 -7.49
C LYS A 7 20.83 -17.38 -6.60
N GLU A 8 21.81 -17.10 -5.74
CA GLU A 8 21.75 -15.96 -4.82
C GLU A 8 21.55 -14.62 -5.54
N ASP A 9 22.09 -14.48 -6.75
CA ASP A 9 21.91 -13.28 -7.61
C ASP A 9 20.46 -13.08 -8.07
N ILE A 10 19.62 -14.12 -7.95
CA ILE A 10 18.18 -14.04 -8.15
C ILE A 10 17.45 -13.78 -6.82
N ILE A 11 17.82 -14.49 -5.76
CA ILE A 11 17.08 -14.52 -4.49
C ILE A 11 17.32 -13.24 -3.67
N ARG A 12 18.57 -12.78 -3.55
CA ARG A 12 18.92 -11.61 -2.72
C ARG A 12 18.29 -10.31 -3.23
N PRO A 13 18.22 -10.03 -4.54
CA PRO A 13 17.47 -8.88 -5.03
C PRO A 13 15.98 -8.96 -4.69
N CYS A 14 15.36 -10.13 -4.81
CA CYS A 14 13.97 -10.32 -4.40
C CYS A 14 13.77 -10.01 -2.91
N GLY A 15 14.61 -10.58 -2.04
CA GLY A 15 14.57 -10.29 -0.61
C GLY A 15 14.72 -8.80 -0.30
N THR A 16 15.63 -8.12 -0.99
CA THR A 16 15.84 -6.68 -0.85
C THR A 16 14.59 -5.88 -1.18
N TRP A 17 13.94 -6.18 -2.31
CA TRP A 17 12.77 -5.44 -2.75
C TRP A 17 11.52 -5.77 -1.92
N LEU A 18 11.34 -7.01 -1.46
CA LEU A 18 10.31 -7.34 -0.47
C LEU A 18 10.47 -6.52 0.81
N LYS A 19 11.70 -6.40 1.32
CA LYS A 19 11.99 -5.56 2.48
C LYS A 19 11.68 -4.09 2.23
N TYR A 20 12.09 -3.55 1.09
CA TYR A 20 11.81 -2.16 0.72
C TYR A 20 10.32 -1.91 0.54
N PHE A 21 9.57 -2.85 0.00
CA PHE A 21 8.14 -2.73 -0.12
C PHE A 21 7.47 -2.67 1.26
N GLY A 22 7.80 -3.58 2.17
CA GLY A 22 7.30 -3.50 3.55
C GLY A 22 7.71 -2.21 4.27
N LEU A 23 8.95 -1.73 4.08
CA LEU A 23 9.38 -0.45 4.64
C LEU A 23 8.65 0.75 4.02
N ALA A 24 8.35 0.72 2.73
CA ALA A 24 7.58 1.76 2.05
C ALA A 24 6.15 1.83 2.59
N MET A 25 5.51 0.68 2.82
CA MET A 25 4.20 0.62 3.48
C MET A 25 4.25 1.18 4.92
N LEU A 26 5.32 0.89 5.67
CA LEU A 26 5.52 1.46 7.01
C LEU A 26 5.68 2.98 6.97
N MET A 27 6.50 3.48 6.06
CA MET A 27 6.70 4.91 5.87
C MET A 27 5.40 5.60 5.46
N GLN A 28 4.60 4.98 4.61
CA GLN A 28 3.27 5.47 4.24
C GLN A 28 2.34 5.53 5.44
N LEU A 29 2.32 4.51 6.31
CA LEU A 29 1.52 4.52 7.53
C LEU A 29 1.93 5.68 8.48
N ILE A 30 3.24 5.86 8.69
CA ILE A 30 3.76 6.95 9.53
C ILE A 30 3.38 8.31 8.91
N ALA A 31 3.61 8.47 7.61
CA ALA A 31 3.23 9.69 6.90
C ALA A 31 1.72 9.93 6.97
N PHE A 32 0.90 8.88 6.90
CA PHE A 32 -0.55 9.00 7.03
C PHE A 32 -0.94 9.59 8.40
N ILE A 33 -0.34 9.10 9.48
CA ILE A 33 -0.56 9.61 10.83
C ILE A 33 -0.13 11.07 10.95
N VAL A 34 1.08 11.41 10.49
CA VAL A 34 1.62 12.78 10.57
C VAL A 34 0.74 13.76 9.79
N VAL A 35 0.39 13.42 8.55
CA VAL A 35 -0.45 14.26 7.69
C VAL A 35 -1.86 14.40 8.27
N GLY A 36 -2.42 13.35 8.87
CA GLY A 36 -3.69 13.41 9.59
C GLY A 36 -3.67 14.37 10.78
N ILE A 37 -2.60 14.34 11.60
CA ILE A 37 -2.42 15.26 12.72
C ILE A 37 -2.33 16.72 12.23
N MET A 38 -1.55 16.96 11.17
CA MET A 38 -1.42 18.31 10.59
C MET A 38 -2.74 18.84 10.04
N MET A 39 -3.53 17.99 9.38
CA MET A 39 -4.87 18.34 8.91
C MET A 39 -5.80 18.73 10.06
N VAL A 40 -5.85 17.91 11.13
CA VAL A 40 -6.68 18.20 12.31
C VAL A 40 -6.27 19.53 12.94
N TRP A 41 -4.96 19.79 13.08
CA TRP A 41 -4.49 21.05 13.64
C TRP A 41 -4.93 22.25 12.80
N GLU A 42 -4.76 22.21 11.48
CA GLU A 42 -5.20 23.32 10.61
C GLU A 42 -6.72 23.56 10.70
N ILE A 43 -7.52 22.49 10.73
CA ILE A 43 -8.99 22.60 10.88
C ILE A 43 -9.38 23.15 12.26
N VAL A 44 -8.70 22.75 13.34
CA VAL A 44 -8.95 23.30 14.68
C VAL A 44 -8.60 24.78 14.74
N GLY A 45 -7.46 25.18 14.17
CA GLY A 45 -7.07 26.60 14.08
C GLY A 45 -8.08 27.44 13.29
N LEU A 46 -8.63 26.87 12.21
CA LEU A 46 -9.69 27.51 11.44
C LEU A 46 -11.01 27.60 12.21
N SER A 47 -11.37 26.55 12.96
CA SER A 47 -12.56 26.54 13.81
C SER A 47 -12.50 27.62 14.89
N GLN A 48 -11.33 27.91 15.46
CA GLN A 48 -11.17 28.98 16.44
C GLN A 48 -11.37 30.36 15.84
N GLN A 49 -10.91 30.59 14.60
CA GLN A 49 -11.14 31.85 13.89
C GLN A 49 -12.64 32.06 13.61
N TYR A 50 -13.35 30.99 13.28
CA TYR A 50 -14.80 31.05 13.08
C TYR A 50 -15.56 31.34 14.38
N THR A 51 -15.25 30.63 15.47
CA THR A 51 -15.95 30.84 16.76
C THR A 51 -15.68 32.20 17.39
N THR A 52 -14.53 32.81 17.09
CA THR A 52 -14.20 34.18 17.52
C THR A 52 -14.76 35.27 16.60
N GLY A 53 -15.46 34.89 15.52
CA GLY A 53 -16.04 35.81 14.54
C GLY A 53 -15.02 36.50 13.64
N ALA A 54 -13.76 36.03 13.61
CA ALA A 54 -12.70 36.60 12.78
C ALA A 54 -12.89 36.31 11.28
N ILE A 55 -13.62 35.25 10.95
CA ILE A 55 -13.97 34.85 9.58
C ILE A 55 -15.46 34.52 9.47
N SER A 56 -16.04 34.71 8.28
CA SER A 56 -17.42 34.31 8.00
C SER A 56 -17.54 32.79 7.79
N GLU A 57 -18.79 32.28 7.83
CA GLU A 57 -19.08 30.87 7.53
C GLU A 57 -18.61 30.48 6.11
N THR A 58 -18.83 31.33 5.12
CA THR A 58 -18.38 31.07 3.74
C THR A 58 -16.85 30.98 3.67
N GLN A 59 -16.14 31.89 4.33
CA GLN A 59 -14.67 31.85 4.39
C GLN A 59 -14.15 30.61 5.13
N PHE A 60 -14.83 30.19 6.19
CA PHE A 60 -14.53 28.96 6.91
C PHE A 60 -14.64 27.75 5.97
N LEU A 61 -15.76 27.61 5.25
CA LEU A 61 -15.99 26.46 4.36
C LEU A 61 -14.97 26.42 3.21
N GLU A 62 -14.65 27.55 2.59
CA GLU A 62 -13.66 27.63 1.51
C GLU A 62 -12.25 27.25 1.98
N GLN A 63 -11.85 27.72 3.16
CA GLN A 63 -10.53 27.40 3.72
C GLN A 63 -10.46 25.94 4.18
N ALA A 64 -11.52 25.42 4.81
CA ALA A 64 -11.61 24.01 5.19
C ALA A 64 -11.52 23.09 3.96
N LEU A 65 -12.19 23.47 2.87
CA LEU A 65 -12.10 22.78 1.59
C LEU A 65 -10.67 22.77 1.04
N SER A 66 -10.00 23.92 1.04
CA SER A 66 -8.62 24.04 0.58
C SER A 66 -7.67 23.14 1.38
N ILE A 67 -7.81 23.13 2.71
CA ILE A 67 -7.06 22.27 3.63
C ILE A 67 -7.30 20.78 3.30
N MET A 68 -8.56 20.36 3.17
CA MET A 68 -8.89 18.97 2.84
C MET A 68 -8.31 18.56 1.48
N LYS A 69 -8.48 19.38 0.43
CA LYS A 69 -7.90 19.12 -0.90
C LYS A 69 -6.39 18.93 -0.83
N LYS A 70 -5.69 19.84 -0.13
CA LYS A 70 -4.23 19.77 0.08
C LYS A 70 -3.83 18.41 0.64
N TYR A 71 -4.47 18.00 1.73
CA TYR A 71 -4.10 16.79 2.45
C TYR A 71 -4.49 15.50 1.73
N ILE A 72 -5.62 15.46 1.03
CA ILE A 72 -5.98 14.33 0.16
C ILE A 72 -4.95 14.16 -0.97
N ILE A 73 -4.52 15.24 -1.61
CA ILE A 73 -3.47 15.18 -2.65
C ILE A 73 -2.17 14.59 -2.07
N VAL A 74 -1.76 15.04 -0.87
CA VAL A 74 -0.58 14.48 -0.19
C VAL A 74 -0.73 12.98 0.06
N PHE A 75 -1.89 12.53 0.56
CA PHE A 75 -2.15 11.10 0.78
C PHE A 75 -2.06 10.29 -0.52
N VAL A 76 -2.62 10.79 -1.61
CA VAL A 76 -2.58 10.10 -2.90
C VAL A 76 -1.17 10.00 -3.44
N VAL A 77 -0.35 11.05 -3.30
CA VAL A 77 1.07 11.02 -3.70
C VAL A 77 1.84 9.95 -2.91
N LEU A 78 1.57 9.81 -1.60
CA LEU A 78 2.19 8.76 -0.79
C LEU A 78 1.81 7.35 -1.24
N ILE A 79 0.54 7.13 -1.62
CA ILE A 79 0.09 5.84 -2.20
C ILE A 79 0.86 5.54 -3.49
N VAL A 80 1.00 6.52 -4.39
CA VAL A 80 1.74 6.36 -5.66
C VAL A 80 3.20 5.97 -5.43
N ILE A 81 3.87 6.55 -4.44
CA ILE A 81 5.26 6.20 -4.10
C ILE A 81 5.37 4.73 -3.69
N VAL A 82 4.47 4.25 -2.83
CA VAL A 82 4.44 2.84 -2.41
C VAL A 82 4.14 1.93 -3.60
N ALA A 83 3.22 2.33 -4.47
CA ALA A 83 2.86 1.57 -5.65
C ALA A 83 4.05 1.36 -6.61
N ILE A 84 4.92 2.35 -6.78
CA ILE A 84 6.15 2.21 -7.58
C ILE A 84 7.08 1.15 -6.97
N VAL A 85 7.29 1.17 -5.65
CA VAL A 85 8.12 0.17 -4.95
C VAL A 85 7.51 -1.23 -5.08
N ALA A 86 6.18 -1.33 -5.00
CA ALA A 86 5.45 -2.58 -5.19
C ALA A 86 5.64 -3.15 -6.60
N ILE A 87 5.54 -2.32 -7.64
CA ILE A 87 5.77 -2.73 -9.03
C ILE A 87 7.19 -3.28 -9.21
N ILE A 88 8.21 -2.58 -8.70
CA ILE A 88 9.60 -3.05 -8.80
C ILE A 88 9.77 -4.37 -8.04
N THR A 89 9.12 -4.52 -6.89
CA THR A 89 9.10 -5.79 -6.14
C THR A 89 8.47 -6.92 -6.94
N GLY A 90 7.33 -6.66 -7.59
CA GLY A 90 6.70 -7.61 -8.51
C GLY A 90 7.62 -8.03 -9.65
N LEU A 91 8.37 -7.10 -10.25
CA LEU A 91 9.36 -7.40 -11.28
C LEU A 91 10.47 -8.31 -10.76
N LYS A 92 10.91 -8.10 -9.51
CA LYS A 92 11.99 -8.87 -8.87
C LYS A 92 11.55 -10.24 -8.34
N LEU A 93 10.24 -10.45 -8.17
CA LEU A 93 9.66 -11.75 -7.84
C LEU A 93 9.62 -12.69 -9.06
N MET A 94 9.47 -12.16 -10.28
CA MET A 94 9.28 -13.00 -11.48
C MET A 94 10.38 -14.04 -11.73
N PRO A 95 11.68 -13.76 -11.54
CA PRO A 95 12.73 -14.76 -11.75
C PRO A 95 12.67 -15.93 -10.77
N LEU A 96 12.03 -15.78 -9.60
CA LEU A 96 11.83 -16.88 -8.65
C LEU A 96 10.84 -17.95 -9.16
N LYS A 97 10.23 -17.76 -10.33
CA LYS A 97 9.40 -18.77 -11.00
C LYS A 97 10.13 -20.11 -11.19
N ASP A 98 11.47 -20.05 -11.30
CA ASP A 98 12.33 -21.22 -11.49
C ASP A 98 12.34 -22.11 -10.23
N TYR A 99 11.96 -21.55 -9.07
CA TYR A 99 11.84 -22.26 -7.79
C TYR A 99 10.39 -22.53 -7.40
N ASN A 100 9.48 -21.60 -7.70
CA ASN A 100 8.04 -21.77 -7.51
C ASN A 100 7.24 -20.82 -8.44
N ILE A 101 6.38 -21.38 -9.28
CA ILE A 101 5.55 -20.62 -10.25
C ILE A 101 4.65 -19.58 -9.58
N LEU A 102 4.28 -19.75 -8.31
CA LEU A 102 3.45 -18.80 -7.57
C LEU A 102 4.13 -17.44 -7.38
N PHE A 103 5.47 -17.36 -7.41
CA PHE A 103 6.18 -16.08 -7.41
C PHE A 103 5.94 -15.27 -8.68
N LEU A 104 5.82 -15.93 -9.84
CA LEU A 104 5.47 -15.26 -11.09
C LEU A 104 4.06 -14.68 -11.03
N ILE A 105 3.09 -15.51 -10.62
CA ILE A 105 1.67 -15.13 -10.60
C ILE A 105 1.46 -13.99 -9.61
N SER A 106 2.01 -14.10 -8.39
CA SER A 106 1.93 -13.04 -7.39
C SER A 106 2.64 -11.76 -7.86
N GLY A 107 3.83 -11.86 -8.45
CA GLY A 107 4.56 -10.71 -9.00
C GLY A 107 3.76 -9.95 -10.07
N ILE A 108 3.14 -10.67 -11.01
CA ILE A 108 2.28 -10.06 -12.04
C ILE A 108 1.07 -9.39 -11.41
N LEU A 109 0.39 -10.06 -10.47
CA LEU A 109 -0.78 -9.48 -9.80
C LEU A 109 -0.43 -8.22 -9.01
N ILE A 110 0.69 -8.21 -8.28
CA ILE A 110 1.20 -7.02 -7.59
C ILE A 110 1.40 -5.89 -8.60
N ILE A 111 2.06 -6.13 -9.73
CA ILE A 111 2.29 -5.10 -10.75
C ILE A 111 0.95 -4.53 -11.26
N VAL A 112 0.00 -5.39 -11.61
CA VAL A 112 -1.29 -4.96 -12.17
C VAL A 112 -2.07 -4.14 -11.15
N VAL A 113 -2.19 -4.62 -9.91
CA VAL A 113 -2.90 -3.93 -8.83
C VAL A 113 -2.31 -2.56 -8.58
N TYR A 114 -0.99 -2.47 -8.42
CA TYR A 114 -0.34 -1.21 -8.09
C TYR A 114 -0.22 -0.26 -9.30
N ALA A 115 -0.20 -0.76 -10.54
CA ALA A 115 -0.32 0.08 -11.73
C ALA A 115 -1.70 0.74 -11.81
N ILE A 116 -2.76 0.00 -11.45
CA ILE A 116 -4.11 0.54 -11.33
C ILE A 116 -4.17 1.58 -10.21
N GLU A 117 -3.57 1.34 -9.05
CA GLU A 117 -3.51 2.32 -7.96
C GLU A 117 -2.84 3.64 -8.40
N ILE A 118 -1.79 3.58 -9.22
CA ILE A 118 -1.15 4.79 -9.79
C ILE A 118 -2.13 5.54 -10.70
N ALA A 119 -2.80 4.84 -11.62
CA ALA A 119 -3.77 5.44 -12.54
C ALA A 119 -4.96 6.06 -11.78
N SER A 120 -5.52 5.33 -10.83
CA SER A 120 -6.58 5.79 -9.94
C SER A 120 -6.13 6.97 -9.10
N GLY A 121 -4.90 6.97 -8.57
CA GLY A 121 -4.34 8.09 -7.83
C GLY A 121 -4.20 9.35 -8.69
N ALA A 122 -3.70 9.23 -9.91
CA ALA A 122 -3.63 10.36 -10.85
C ALA A 122 -5.03 10.94 -11.14
N TYR A 123 -6.03 10.07 -11.35
CA TYR A 123 -7.41 10.49 -11.54
C TYR A 123 -8.00 11.15 -10.29
N THR A 124 -7.76 10.60 -9.10
CA THR A 124 -8.21 11.19 -7.83
C THR A 124 -7.62 12.58 -7.62
N ILE A 125 -6.34 12.81 -7.94
CA ILE A 125 -5.74 14.16 -7.86
C ILE A 125 -6.46 15.14 -8.79
N TYR A 126 -6.70 14.75 -10.04
CA TYR A 126 -7.44 15.58 -10.99
C TYR A 126 -8.85 15.90 -10.47
N TRP A 127 -9.56 14.89 -9.98
CA TRP A 127 -10.91 15.03 -9.45
C TRP A 127 -10.96 15.92 -8.19
N VAL A 128 -10.08 15.71 -7.20
CA VAL A 128 -10.02 16.52 -5.97
C VAL A 128 -9.77 17.99 -6.26
N LYS A 129 -8.92 18.30 -7.24
CA LYS A 129 -8.66 19.69 -7.65
C LYS A 129 -9.95 20.39 -8.11
N ASN A 130 -10.81 19.67 -8.82
CA ASN A 130 -12.04 20.18 -9.41
C ASN A 130 -13.27 20.15 -8.47
N LEU A 131 -13.17 19.58 -7.26
CA LEU A 131 -14.29 19.52 -6.31
C LEU A 131 -14.82 20.91 -5.93
N THR A 132 -16.14 21.08 -6.01
CA THR A 132 -16.85 22.28 -5.57
C THR A 132 -17.31 22.17 -4.11
N LEU A 133 -17.70 23.29 -3.52
CA LEU A 133 -18.21 23.34 -2.15
C LEU A 133 -19.50 22.51 -1.98
N ALA A 134 -20.36 22.48 -3.02
CA ALA A 134 -21.63 21.75 -3.03
C ALA A 134 -21.42 20.23 -3.07
N GLU A 135 -20.45 19.75 -3.84
CA GLU A 135 -20.10 18.31 -3.90
C GLU A 135 -19.52 17.80 -2.58
N LEU A 136 -18.89 18.68 -1.80
CA LEU A 136 -18.38 18.33 -0.48
C LEU A 136 -19.43 18.19 0.60
N GLN A 137 -20.55 18.91 0.51
CA GLN A 137 -21.65 18.73 1.46
C GLN A 137 -22.22 17.30 1.38
N ASN A 138 -22.04 16.62 0.24
CA ASN A 138 -22.30 15.19 0.04
C ASN A 138 -21.00 14.38 -0.10
N ILE A 139 -20.01 14.63 0.76
CA ILE A 139 -18.71 13.94 0.70
C ILE A 139 -18.82 12.42 0.77
N SER A 140 -19.79 11.87 1.50
CA SER A 140 -19.97 10.43 1.65
C SER A 140 -20.28 9.74 0.30
N GLU A 141 -21.22 10.30 -0.47
CA GLU A 141 -21.55 9.82 -1.82
C GLU A 141 -20.42 10.11 -2.81
N THR A 142 -19.78 11.26 -2.67
CA THR A 142 -18.73 11.75 -3.57
C THR A 142 -17.43 10.94 -3.41
N MET A 143 -17.07 10.57 -2.18
CA MET A 143 -15.90 9.74 -1.85
C MET A 143 -16.10 8.27 -2.19
N SER A 144 -17.32 7.73 -2.06
CA SER A 144 -17.61 6.34 -2.46
C SER A 144 -17.50 6.13 -3.98
N GLY A 145 -17.63 7.18 -4.78
CA GLY A 145 -17.36 7.17 -6.23
C GLY A 145 -15.90 7.36 -6.63
N SER A 146 -14.97 7.56 -5.69
CA SER A 146 -13.56 7.79 -6.01
C SER A 146 -12.90 6.50 -6.56
N PRO A 147 -12.27 6.55 -7.75
CA PRO A 147 -11.75 5.35 -8.40
C PRO A 147 -10.67 4.59 -7.62
N ILE A 148 -9.95 5.26 -6.72
CA ILE A 148 -8.95 4.59 -5.87
C ILE A 148 -9.59 3.69 -4.82
N TYR A 149 -10.84 3.94 -4.44
CA TYR A 149 -11.62 3.12 -3.50
C TYR A 149 -12.58 2.16 -4.20
N SER A 150 -12.87 2.36 -5.49
CA SER A 150 -13.75 1.49 -6.27
C SER A 150 -13.06 0.23 -6.83
N PHE A 151 -11.73 0.22 -6.88
CA PHE A 151 -10.99 -0.97 -7.30
C PHE A 151 -10.97 -2.01 -6.17
N GLY A 152 -11.50 -3.19 -6.49
CA GLY A 152 -11.77 -4.23 -5.52
C GLY A 152 -10.55 -4.63 -4.71
N VAL A 153 -10.75 -4.87 -3.41
CA VAL A 153 -9.74 -5.35 -2.46
C VAL A 153 -9.25 -6.77 -2.81
N TYR A 154 -10.04 -7.51 -3.60
CA TYR A 154 -9.82 -8.93 -3.89
C TYR A 154 -8.53 -9.27 -4.66
N PRO A 155 -8.14 -8.58 -5.75
CA PRO A 155 -6.88 -8.85 -6.44
C PRO A 155 -5.67 -8.64 -5.53
N THR A 156 -5.70 -7.63 -4.64
CA THR A 156 -4.66 -7.39 -3.63
C THR A 156 -4.59 -8.56 -2.65
N ILE A 157 -5.73 -9.02 -2.13
CA ILE A 157 -5.80 -10.19 -1.25
C ILE A 157 -5.19 -11.41 -1.94
N ILE A 158 -5.59 -11.70 -3.18
CA ILE A 158 -5.10 -12.85 -3.94
C ILE A 158 -3.59 -12.74 -4.18
N ALA A 159 -3.08 -11.56 -4.55
CA ALA A 159 -1.66 -11.34 -4.79
C ALA A 159 -0.81 -11.69 -3.56
N PHE A 160 -1.21 -11.20 -2.37
CA PHE A 160 -0.49 -11.46 -1.13
C PHE A 160 -0.70 -12.88 -0.60
N LEU A 161 -1.88 -13.48 -0.76
CA LEU A 161 -2.10 -14.89 -0.45
C LEU A 161 -1.12 -15.78 -1.24
N LEU A 162 -1.04 -15.58 -2.56
CA LEU A 162 -0.15 -16.35 -3.42
C LEU A 162 1.33 -16.12 -3.06
N LEU A 163 1.73 -14.87 -2.77
CA LEU A 163 3.08 -14.57 -2.33
C LEU A 163 3.43 -15.28 -1.00
N GLY A 164 2.52 -15.23 -0.02
CA GLY A 164 2.73 -15.88 1.27
C GLY A 164 2.82 -17.39 1.15
N ILE A 165 1.98 -18.01 0.31
CA ILE A 165 2.06 -19.45 0.00
C ILE A 165 3.38 -19.78 -0.72
N ALA A 166 3.80 -18.97 -1.70
CA ALA A 166 5.06 -19.17 -2.41
C ALA A 166 6.26 -19.16 -1.45
N LEU A 167 6.32 -18.19 -0.54
CA LEU A 167 7.37 -18.08 0.49
C LEU A 167 7.35 -19.26 1.47
N TYR A 168 6.15 -19.68 1.90
CA TYR A 168 6.01 -20.83 2.78
C TYR A 168 6.49 -22.13 2.12
N MET A 169 6.10 -22.37 0.87
CA MET A 169 6.56 -23.52 0.10
C MET A 169 8.06 -23.47 -0.14
N PHE A 170 8.60 -22.31 -0.52
CA PHE A 170 10.02 -22.11 -0.76
C PHE A 170 10.87 -22.46 0.47
N GLY A 171 10.50 -21.96 1.65
CA GLY A 171 11.19 -22.31 2.90
C GLY A 171 10.97 -23.76 3.38
N ASN A 172 9.95 -24.46 2.87
CA ASN A 172 9.80 -25.90 3.10
C ASN A 172 10.68 -26.74 2.17
N THR A 173 10.87 -26.29 0.93
CA THR A 173 11.66 -27.00 -0.09
C THR A 173 13.17 -26.79 0.10
N TYR A 174 13.59 -25.59 0.50
CA TYR A 174 15.00 -25.21 0.59
C TYR A 174 15.36 -24.87 2.04
N SER A 175 16.15 -25.74 2.69
CA SER A 175 16.52 -25.63 4.11
C SER A 175 17.27 -24.35 4.46
N GLU A 176 18.11 -23.86 3.55
CA GLU A 176 18.83 -22.57 3.70
C GLU A 176 17.87 -21.39 3.91
N TYR A 177 16.68 -21.46 3.32
CA TYR A 177 15.65 -20.44 3.41
C TYR A 177 14.47 -20.83 4.30
N GLU A 178 14.66 -21.77 5.23
CA GLU A 178 13.62 -22.23 6.15
C GLU A 178 12.92 -21.07 6.91
N LYS A 179 13.69 -20.02 7.22
CA LYS A 179 13.20 -18.82 7.90
C LYS A 179 12.18 -18.01 7.09
N ALA A 180 12.02 -18.28 5.80
CA ALA A 180 10.99 -17.66 4.96
C ALA A 180 9.56 -18.19 5.25
N LYS A 181 9.42 -19.31 5.97
CA LYS A 181 8.11 -19.90 6.30
C LYS A 181 7.25 -19.01 7.19
N THR A 182 7.80 -18.57 8.32
CA THR A 182 7.12 -17.72 9.29
C THR A 182 6.60 -16.42 8.66
N PRO A 183 7.42 -15.63 7.92
CA PRO A 183 6.90 -14.44 7.26
C PRO A 183 5.90 -14.76 6.14
N GLY A 184 6.05 -15.89 5.44
CA GLY A 184 5.02 -16.36 4.50
C GLY A 184 3.65 -16.54 5.16
N ILE A 185 3.61 -17.16 6.35
CA ILE A 185 2.39 -17.31 7.15
C ILE A 185 1.81 -15.95 7.58
N LEU A 186 2.67 -15.03 8.03
CA LEU A 186 2.24 -13.67 8.40
C LEU A 186 1.57 -12.95 7.22
N ILE A 187 2.12 -13.07 6.01
CA ILE A 187 1.54 -12.49 4.81
C ILE A 187 0.20 -13.14 4.48
N ILE A 188 0.06 -14.46 4.61
CA ILE A 188 -1.22 -15.17 4.38
C ILE A 188 -2.30 -14.66 5.36
N ILE A 189 -1.99 -14.65 6.66
CA ILE A 189 -2.92 -14.18 7.68
C ILE A 189 -3.27 -12.71 7.44
N GLY A 190 -2.25 -11.89 7.12
CA GLY A 190 -2.44 -10.49 6.79
C GLY A 190 -3.37 -10.29 5.60
N ALA A 191 -3.20 -11.04 4.52
CA ALA A 191 -4.05 -10.99 3.33
C ALA A 191 -5.52 -11.31 3.64
N ILE A 192 -5.79 -12.33 4.46
CA ILE A 192 -7.16 -12.66 4.91
C ILE A 192 -7.76 -11.52 5.74
N LEU A 193 -6.94 -10.86 6.56
CA LEU A 193 -7.36 -9.79 7.46
C LEU A 193 -7.33 -8.39 6.83
N VAL A 194 -7.05 -8.25 5.52
CA VAL A 194 -7.05 -6.94 4.83
C VAL A 194 -8.41 -6.24 4.97
N MET A 195 -9.50 -7.00 4.99
CA MET A 195 -10.87 -6.51 5.20
C MET A 195 -11.07 -5.80 6.55
N PHE A 196 -10.18 -6.04 7.53
CA PHE A 196 -10.26 -5.50 8.89
C PHE A 196 -9.18 -4.46 9.20
N THR A 197 -8.53 -3.87 8.19
CA THR A 197 -7.44 -2.87 8.28
C THR A 197 -6.14 -3.38 8.93
N ILE A 198 -6.23 -4.22 9.96
CA ILE A 198 -5.10 -4.85 10.67
C ILE A 198 -4.28 -5.75 9.73
N GLY A 199 -4.89 -6.29 8.67
CA GLY A 199 -4.19 -7.11 7.68
C GLY A 199 -3.00 -6.42 7.02
N TYR A 200 -3.07 -5.11 6.75
CA TYR A 200 -1.97 -4.36 6.15
C TYR A 200 -0.72 -4.31 7.04
N LEU A 201 -0.90 -4.24 8.36
CA LEU A 201 0.22 -4.27 9.31
C LEU A 201 0.93 -5.63 9.27
N LEU A 202 0.17 -6.72 9.22
CA LEU A 202 0.74 -8.07 9.14
C LEU A 202 1.46 -8.33 7.82
N ILE A 203 0.89 -7.88 6.69
CA ILE A 203 1.54 -7.95 5.38
C ILE A 203 2.86 -7.18 5.42
N MET A 204 2.84 -5.93 5.89
CA MET A 204 4.02 -5.07 6.00
C MET A 204 5.13 -5.72 6.82
N ILE A 205 4.83 -6.22 8.03
CA ILE A 205 5.80 -6.90 8.89
C ILE A 205 6.31 -8.17 8.22
N GLY A 206 5.40 -8.96 7.64
CA GLY A 206 5.72 -10.19 6.91
C GLY A 206 6.67 -9.93 5.74
N LEU A 207 6.46 -8.87 4.95
CA LEU A 207 7.34 -8.48 3.85
C LEU A 207 8.75 -8.09 4.32
N ILE A 208 8.85 -7.29 5.39
CA ILE A 208 10.14 -6.91 5.99
C ILE A 208 10.92 -8.15 6.45
N MET A 209 10.23 -9.07 7.13
CA MET A 209 10.82 -10.30 7.65
C MET A 209 11.19 -11.28 6.53
N ALA A 210 10.33 -11.48 5.53
CA ALA A 210 10.61 -12.29 4.34
C ALA A 210 11.84 -11.77 3.61
N GLY A 211 11.91 -10.45 3.42
CA GLY A 211 13.06 -9.82 2.79
C GLY A 211 14.37 -10.06 3.55
N GLY A 212 14.35 -9.96 4.87
CA GLY A 212 15.51 -10.29 5.71
C GLY A 212 15.88 -11.78 5.71
N ALA A 213 14.92 -12.67 5.51
CA ALA A 213 15.15 -14.12 5.44
C ALA A 213 15.80 -14.53 4.11
N LEU A 214 15.45 -13.88 3.00
CA LEU A 214 15.98 -14.18 1.66
C LEU A 214 17.32 -13.49 1.34
N GLN A 215 17.80 -12.62 2.24
CA GLN A 215 19.08 -11.91 2.08
C GLN A 215 20.25 -12.61 2.79
N LYS A 216 19.95 -13.59 3.65
CA LYS A 216 20.90 -14.40 4.42
C LYS A 216 21.15 -15.71 3.70
#